data_AF-A0A9E5FU46-F1
#
_entry.id   AF-A0A9E5FU46-F1
#
_cell.length_a   1.000
_cell.length_b   1.000
_cell.length_c   1.000
_cell.angle_alpha   90.00
_cell.angle_beta   90.00
_cell.angle_gamma   90.00
#
_symmetry.space_group_name_H-M   'P 1'
#
loop_
_entity.id
_entity.type
_entity.pdbx_description
1 polymer ?
#
loop_
_entity_poly.entity_id
_entity_poly.type
_entity_poly.pdbx_seq_one_letter_code
_entity_poly.pdbx_strand_id
1 'polypeptide(L)'
;MKSLFNLPSHFVGAKHPFLLFRRKSWGVVLAGCSGVLWAQQEPATLNPVVVSASHAEQRSFDAPASIQSVGRDVIQNSGPQVNLSESLNRVPGLTILNRQNYAQDLQLSIRGFGARSTFGVRGVRLLIDG
;
A
#
# COMPACT_ATOMS: atom_id res chain seq x y z
N MET A 1 -8.42 -54.04 -15.64
CA MET A 1 -9.46 -55.04 -15.33
C MET A 1 -9.42 -55.39 -13.85
N LYS A 2 -10.37 -54.89 -13.06
CA LYS A 2 -11.09 -55.60 -11.98
C LYS A 2 -12.00 -54.59 -11.26
N SER A 3 -13.27 -54.69 -11.63
CA SER A 3 -14.45 -54.14 -10.99
C SER A 3 -14.79 -54.86 -9.69
N LEU A 4 -15.36 -54.14 -8.72
CA LEU A 4 -16.33 -54.60 -7.71
C LEU A 4 -17.07 -53.32 -7.23
N PHE A 5 -18.36 -53.11 -7.53
CA PHE A 5 -19.57 -53.56 -6.80
C PHE A 5 -19.52 -53.22 -5.28
N ASN A 6 -20.49 -52.62 -4.57
CA ASN A 6 -21.87 -52.17 -4.83
C ASN A 6 -22.48 -51.53 -3.54
N LEU A 7 -23.07 -50.32 -3.64
CA LEU A 7 -24.24 -49.70 -2.93
C LEU A 7 -24.41 -49.77 -1.37
N PRO A 8 -25.48 -49.19 -0.76
CA PRO A 8 -25.56 -47.79 -0.31
C PRO A 8 -26.05 -47.66 1.16
N SER A 9 -26.04 -46.46 1.76
CA SER A 9 -26.93 -46.20 2.90
C SER A 9 -27.49 -44.78 2.89
N HIS A 10 -28.81 -44.77 2.78
CA HIS A 10 -29.70 -43.64 2.87
C HIS A 10 -29.49 -42.88 4.19
N PHE A 11 -29.38 -41.56 4.13
CA PHE A 11 -29.96 -40.73 5.17
C PHE A 11 -30.82 -39.64 4.54
N VAL A 12 -32.11 -39.93 4.62
CA VAL A 12 -33.24 -39.04 4.39
C VAL A 12 -33.18 -37.91 5.43
N GLY A 13 -33.33 -36.68 4.97
CA GLY A 13 -33.40 -35.49 5.82
C GLY A 13 -34.17 -34.37 5.14
N ALA A 14 -35.37 -34.69 4.66
CA ALA A 14 -36.32 -33.71 4.13
C ALA A 14 -36.72 -32.70 5.20
N LYS A 15 -36.60 -31.40 4.93
CA LYS A 15 -37.50 -30.33 5.45
C LYS A 15 -37.60 -29.19 4.43
N HIS A 16 -38.61 -29.24 3.57
CA HIS A 16 -39.16 -28.08 2.86
C HIS A 16 -40.16 -27.32 3.79
N PRO A 17 -40.85 -26.27 3.34
CA PRO A 17 -40.57 -24.89 3.71
C PRO A 17 -41.75 -24.30 4.50
N PHE A 18 -41.53 -23.79 5.71
CA PHE A 18 -42.64 -23.19 6.46
C PHE A 18 -42.71 -21.69 6.21
N LEU A 19 -43.39 -21.34 5.12
CA LEU A 19 -43.76 -19.99 4.72
C LEU A 19 -44.94 -19.53 5.60
N LEU A 20 -44.64 -18.98 6.79
CA LEU A 20 -45.67 -18.40 7.65
C LEU A 20 -45.82 -16.90 7.36
N PHE A 21 -46.73 -16.60 6.44
CA PHE A 21 -47.23 -15.25 6.17
C PHE A 21 -48.02 -14.74 7.37
N ARG A 22 -47.38 -13.99 8.28
CA ARG A 22 -48.08 -13.26 9.36
C ARG A 22 -48.21 -11.79 9.00
N ARG A 23 -49.31 -11.48 8.33
CA ARG A 23 -49.85 -10.12 8.19
C ARG A 23 -50.14 -9.56 9.58
N LYS A 24 -49.45 -8.50 10.02
CA LYS A 24 -49.95 -7.67 11.11
C LYS A 24 -49.55 -6.20 10.97
N SER A 25 -50.57 -5.46 10.53
CA SER A 25 -50.93 -4.06 10.75
C SER A 25 -49.85 -3.06 11.16
N TRP A 26 -49.88 -1.97 10.40
CA TRP A 26 -49.18 -0.72 10.61
C TRP A 26 -49.47 -0.14 12.00
N GLY A 27 -48.41 0.35 12.63
CA GLY A 27 -48.47 1.27 13.76
C GLY A 27 -47.36 2.29 13.54
N VAL A 28 -47.73 3.42 12.91
CA VAL A 28 -46.87 4.60 12.89
C VAL A 28 -46.85 5.15 14.31
N VAL A 29 -45.74 4.97 15.00
CA VAL A 29 -45.42 5.70 16.22
C VAL A 29 -44.38 6.75 15.82
N LEU A 30 -44.87 7.96 15.57
CA LEU A 30 -44.05 9.17 15.58
C LEU A 30 -43.74 9.49 17.06
N ALA A 31 -42.70 8.86 17.60
CA ALA A 31 -42.11 9.25 18.87
C ALA A 31 -40.73 9.85 18.59
N GLY A 32 -40.55 11.08 19.09
CA GLY A 32 -39.48 11.99 18.71
C GLY A 32 -38.07 11.39 18.83
N CYS A 33 -37.32 11.56 17.75
CA CYS A 33 -35.87 11.60 17.78
C CYS A 33 -35.45 12.81 16.96
N SER A 34 -35.25 13.95 17.60
CA SER A 34 -34.34 14.98 17.10
C SER A 34 -32.91 14.45 17.24
N GLY A 35 -32.62 13.33 16.57
CA GLY A 35 -31.28 12.78 16.45
C GLY A 35 -30.63 13.49 15.28
N VAL A 36 -29.60 14.29 15.55
CA VAL A 36 -28.68 14.72 14.51
C VAL A 36 -28.10 13.44 13.91
N LEU A 37 -28.54 13.10 12.70
CA LEU A 37 -27.96 11.99 11.95
C LEU A 37 -26.59 12.49 11.47
N TRP A 38 -25.55 12.29 12.27
CA TRP A 38 -24.19 12.44 11.77
C TRP A 38 -23.99 11.33 10.73
N ALA A 39 -24.02 11.70 9.46
CA ALA A 39 -23.52 10.85 8.40
C ALA A 39 -22.06 10.52 8.74
N GLN A 40 -21.78 9.25 9.08
CA GLN A 40 -20.42 8.79 9.19
C GLN A 40 -19.83 8.78 7.78
N GLN A 41 -19.07 9.82 7.48
CA GLN A 41 -18.29 9.91 6.25
C GLN A 41 -17.19 8.84 6.36
N GLU A 42 -17.42 7.67 5.76
CA GLU A 42 -16.39 6.65 5.67
C GLU A 42 -15.29 7.20 4.77
N PRO A 43 -14.02 7.29 5.26
CA PRO A 43 -12.95 7.87 4.47
C PRO A 43 -12.77 7.03 3.21
N ALA A 44 -12.99 7.65 2.05
CA ALA A 44 -12.75 7.02 0.77
C ALA A 44 -11.26 6.64 0.69
N THR A 45 -10.98 5.34 0.72
CA THR A 45 -9.63 4.81 0.54
C THR A 45 -9.34 4.77 -0.96
N LEU A 46 -8.46 5.66 -1.41
CA LEU A 46 -8.02 5.70 -2.80
C LEU A 46 -6.93 4.64 -3.02
N ASN A 47 -6.91 4.06 -4.21
CA ASN A 47 -5.80 3.20 -4.60
C ASN A 47 -4.51 4.04 -4.68
N PRO A 48 -3.38 3.52 -4.16
CA PRO A 48 -2.12 4.24 -4.20
C PRO A 48 -1.62 4.39 -5.64
N VAL A 49 -1.15 5.59 -5.99
CA VAL A 49 -0.49 5.82 -7.28
C VAL A 49 0.98 5.41 -7.15
N VAL A 50 1.42 4.47 -7.98
CA VAL A 50 2.81 4.00 -8.01
C VAL A 50 3.50 4.54 -9.26
N VAL A 51 4.44 5.45 -9.07
CA VAL A 51 5.31 5.94 -10.15
C VAL A 51 6.62 5.15 -10.11
N SER A 52 6.85 4.35 -11.15
CA SER A 52 8.09 3.58 -11.33
C SER A 52 8.89 4.14 -12.51
N ALA A 53 10.22 3.97 -12.47
CA ALA A 53 11.09 4.29 -13.60
C ALA A 53 10.76 3.49 -14.88
N SER A 54 10.09 2.34 -14.74
CA SER A 54 9.59 1.53 -15.87
C SER A 54 8.28 2.05 -16.47
N HIS A 55 7.68 3.11 -15.91
CA HIS A 55 6.35 3.66 -16.25
C HIS A 55 5.19 2.63 -16.23
N ALA A 56 5.43 1.45 -15.67
CA ALA A 56 4.44 0.40 -15.44
C ALA A 56 4.38 0.07 -13.95
N GLU A 57 3.17 -0.02 -13.40
CA GLU A 57 2.96 -0.48 -12.03
C GLU A 57 3.31 -1.97 -11.94
N GLN A 58 4.31 -2.29 -11.12
CA GLN A 58 4.74 -3.67 -10.91
C GLN A 58 5.23 -3.85 -9.48
N ARG A 59 5.04 -5.05 -8.93
CA ARG A 59 5.60 -5.38 -7.62
C ARG A 59 7.12 -5.40 -7.71
N SER A 60 7.78 -4.97 -6.64
CA SER A 60 9.25 -4.94 -6.56
C SER A 60 9.90 -6.29 -6.84
N PHE A 61 9.24 -7.39 -6.48
CA PHE A 61 9.73 -8.75 -6.70
C PHE A 61 9.64 -9.22 -8.16
N ASP A 62 8.67 -8.69 -8.92
CA ASP A 62 8.46 -9.11 -10.30
C ASP A 62 9.34 -8.30 -11.28
N ALA A 63 9.89 -7.17 -10.81
CA ALA A 63 10.70 -6.29 -11.63
C ALA A 63 12.06 -6.93 -11.99
N PRO A 64 12.52 -6.85 -13.26
CA PRO A 64 13.82 -7.38 -13.68
C PRO A 64 15.02 -6.53 -13.21
N ALA A 65 14.82 -5.63 -12.24
CA ALA A 65 15.82 -4.71 -11.70
C ALA A 65 15.58 -4.47 -10.21
N SER A 66 16.61 -4.00 -9.49
CA SER A 66 16.47 -3.66 -8.08
C SER A 66 15.68 -2.36 -7.90
N ILE A 67 14.53 -2.45 -7.25
CA ILE A 67 13.67 -1.32 -6.91
C ILE A 67 13.53 -1.26 -5.39
N GLN A 68 13.68 -0.07 -4.83
CA GLN A 68 13.45 0.18 -3.42
C GLN A 68 12.63 1.44 -3.23
N SER A 69 11.55 1.33 -2.46
CA SER A 69 10.73 2.46 -2.02
C SER A 69 10.99 2.75 -0.55
N VAL A 70 10.93 4.02 -0.17
CA VAL A 70 11.02 4.46 1.22
C VAL A 70 9.70 5.11 1.59
N GLY A 71 9.01 4.54 2.58
CA GLY A 71 7.72 4.99 3.05
C GLY A 71 7.78 6.32 3.81
N ARG A 72 6.63 6.99 3.90
CA ARG A 72 6.49 8.26 4.62
C ARG A 72 6.86 8.13 6.10
N ASP A 73 6.44 7.04 6.74
CA ASP A 73 6.73 6.71 8.14
C ASP A 73 8.25 6.65 8.39
N VAL A 74 8.99 6.00 7.49
CA VAL A 74 10.45 5.93 7.57
C VAL A 74 11.02 7.34 7.45
N ILE A 75 10.60 8.13 6.46
CA ILE A 75 11.09 9.50 6.25
C ILE A 75 10.81 10.37 7.47
N GLN A 76 9.62 10.27 8.07
CA GLN A 76 9.21 11.01 9.29
C GLN A 76 10.02 10.63 10.52
N ASN A 77 10.35 9.35 10.66
CA ASN A 77 11.08 8.85 11.81
C ASN A 77 12.61 8.88 11.64
N SER A 78 13.11 9.47 10.55
CA SER A 78 14.56 9.48 10.23
C SER A 78 15.35 10.67 10.78
N GLY A 79 14.70 11.60 11.47
CA GLY A 79 15.34 12.75 12.10
C GLY A 79 14.79 14.08 11.56
N PRO A 80 15.59 15.16 11.60
CA PRO A 80 15.14 16.52 11.25
C PRO A 80 14.69 16.74 9.80
N GLN A 81 14.88 15.75 8.92
CA GLN A 81 14.48 15.78 7.50
C GLN A 81 15.09 16.93 6.69
N VAL A 82 16.23 17.47 7.13
CA VAL A 82 16.90 18.58 6.45
C VAL A 82 17.62 18.08 5.21
N ASN A 83 18.20 16.87 5.25
CA ASN A 83 18.89 16.29 4.10
C ASN A 83 18.35 14.89 3.77
N LEU A 84 18.61 14.47 2.53
CA LEU A 84 18.21 13.16 2.01
C LEU A 84 19.01 12.01 2.64
N SER A 85 20.20 12.30 3.18
CA SER A 85 21.04 11.29 3.86
C SER A 85 20.29 10.62 5.01
N GLU A 86 19.51 11.37 5.76
CA GLU A 86 18.89 10.96 7.01
C GLU A 86 17.92 9.81 6.77
N SER A 87 17.06 9.95 5.77
CA SER A 87 16.05 8.94 5.42
C SER A 87 16.60 7.82 4.54
N LEU A 88 17.49 8.14 3.61
CA LEU A 88 17.93 7.22 2.57
C LEU A 88 19.20 6.43 2.90
N ASN A 89 19.88 6.71 4.02
CA ASN A 89 21.06 5.94 4.46
C ASN A 89 20.79 4.43 4.70
N ARG A 90 19.52 4.02 4.79
CA ARG A 90 19.12 2.60 4.95
C ARG A 90 19.03 1.85 3.62
N VAL A 91 19.12 2.54 2.48
CA VAL A 91 19.01 1.92 1.16
C VAL A 91 20.34 1.27 0.78
N PRO A 92 20.39 -0.05 0.55
CA PRO A 92 21.62 -0.74 0.19
C PRO A 92 22.14 -0.28 -1.17
N GLY A 93 23.45 -0.05 -1.24
CA GLY A 93 24.10 0.43 -2.46
C GLY A 93 23.82 1.90 -2.80
N LEU A 94 23.16 2.65 -1.92
CA LEU A 94 23.06 4.12 -1.98
C LEU A 94 23.99 4.71 -0.91
N THR A 95 24.74 5.72 -1.28
CA THR A 95 25.60 6.47 -0.36
C THR A 95 25.34 7.95 -0.54
N ILE A 96 24.97 8.64 0.53
CA ILE A 96 24.74 10.08 0.53
C ILE A 96 25.61 10.69 1.62
N LEU A 97 26.53 11.56 1.23
CA LEU A 97 27.45 12.21 2.16
C LEU A 97 27.04 13.68 2.33
N ASN A 98 26.69 14.02 3.58
CA ASN A 98 26.46 15.38 4.00
C ASN A 98 27.79 16.00 4.51
N ARG A 99 28.24 17.08 3.87
CA ARG A 99 29.49 17.79 4.21
C ARG A 99 29.28 19.04 5.05
N GLN A 100 28.09 19.20 5.65
CA GLN A 100 27.71 20.34 6.51
C GLN A 100 27.84 21.71 5.82
N ASN A 101 27.76 21.73 4.49
CA ASN A 101 27.74 22.95 3.68
C ASN A 101 26.49 22.95 2.82
N TYR A 102 25.42 23.57 3.32
CA TYR A 102 24.12 23.63 2.66
C TYR A 102 24.08 24.49 1.40
N ALA A 103 25.11 25.30 1.15
CA ALA A 103 25.24 26.03 -0.10
C ALA A 103 25.69 25.12 -1.26
N GLN A 104 26.11 23.89 -0.95
CA GLN A 104 26.46 22.87 -1.92
C GLN A 104 25.54 21.66 -1.74
N ASP A 105 25.25 20.99 -2.84
CA ASP A 105 24.41 19.79 -2.80
C ASP A 105 25.10 18.62 -2.11
N LEU A 106 24.29 17.70 -1.59
CA LEU A 106 24.74 16.42 -1.05
C LEU A 106 25.45 15.60 -2.13
N GLN A 107 26.53 14.92 -1.74
CA GLN A 107 27.21 13.99 -2.63
C GLN A 107 26.42 12.67 -2.64
N LEU A 108 25.79 12.35 -3.78
CA LEU A 108 24.99 11.13 -3.95
C LEU A 108 25.69 10.14 -4.88
N SER A 109 25.74 8.88 -4.45
CA SER A 109 26.28 7.78 -5.26
C SER A 109 25.39 6.53 -5.18
N ILE A 110 25.11 5.91 -6.33
CA ILE A 110 24.34 4.66 -6.44
C ILE A 110 25.24 3.58 -7.05
N ARG A 111 25.53 2.52 -6.29
CA ARG A 111 26.39 1.40 -6.70
C ARG A 111 27.71 1.87 -7.35
N GLY A 112 28.30 2.94 -6.81
CA GLY A 112 29.56 3.54 -7.27
C GLY A 112 29.43 4.63 -8.35
N PHE A 113 28.26 4.77 -9.00
CA PHE A 113 28.00 5.90 -9.90
C PHE A 113 27.82 7.18 -9.09
N GLY A 114 28.61 8.21 -9.38
CA GLY A 114 28.62 9.46 -8.61
C GLY A 114 29.61 9.47 -7.44
N ALA A 115 30.30 8.36 -7.12
CA ALA A 115 31.25 8.29 -6.00
C ALA A 115 32.43 9.27 -6.12
N ARG A 116 32.80 9.69 -7.33
CA ARG A 116 33.86 10.67 -7.59
C ARG A 116 33.35 12.12 -7.67
N SER A 117 32.05 12.32 -7.54
CA SER A 117 31.43 13.66 -7.52
C SER A 117 31.87 14.38 -6.25
N THR A 118 32.36 15.61 -6.32
CA THR A 118 32.74 16.38 -5.10
C THR A 118 31.55 16.92 -4.32
N PHE A 119 30.40 17.09 -5.00
CA PHE A 119 29.12 17.59 -4.51
C PHE A 119 28.03 17.27 -5.55
N GLY A 120 26.78 17.15 -5.10
CA GLY A 120 25.63 16.91 -5.97
C GLY A 120 25.59 15.52 -6.61
N VAL A 121 24.68 15.41 -7.59
CA VAL A 121 24.34 14.16 -8.26
C VAL A 121 24.98 14.14 -9.66
N ARG A 122 25.83 13.14 -9.93
CA ARG A 122 26.46 12.95 -11.26
C ARG A 122 26.23 11.53 -11.75
N GLY A 123 25.75 11.40 -12.99
CA GLY A 123 25.48 10.10 -13.60
C GLY A 123 24.27 9.36 -13.00
N VAL A 124 23.40 10.08 -12.29
CA VAL A 124 22.12 9.57 -11.77
C VAL A 124 21.04 10.56 -12.18
N ARG A 125 19.86 10.03 -12.54
CA ARG A 125 18.69 10.85 -12.89
C ARG A 125 17.78 11.00 -11.66
N LEU A 126 17.42 12.23 -11.35
CA LEU A 126 16.40 12.55 -10.37
C LEU A 126 15.12 12.94 -11.11
N LEU A 127 14.03 12.25 -10.81
CA LEU A 127 12.70 12.52 -11.35
C LEU A 127 11.81 12.94 -10.20
N ILE A 128 10.97 13.95 -10.42
CA ILE A 128 9.97 14.43 -9.47
C ILE A 128 8.63 14.26 -10.17
N ASP A 129 7.71 13.53 -9.54
CA ASP A 129 6.35 13.24 -10.04
C ASP A 129 6.25 12.51 -11.40
N GLY A 130 7.35 11.90 -11.87
CA GLY A 130 7.39 11.07 -13.08
C GLY A 130 7.82 11.82 -14.34
#